data_AF-A0A518JUU7-F1
#
_entry.id   AF-A0A518JUU7-F1
#
_cell.length_a   1.000
_cell.length_b   1.000
_cell.length_c   1.000
_cell.angle_alpha   90.00
_cell.angle_beta   90.00
_cell.angle_gamma   90.00
#
_symmetry.space_group_name_H-M   'P 1'
#
loop_
_entity.id
_entity.type
_entity.pdbx_description
1 polymer ?
#
loop_
_entity_poly.entity_id
_entity_poly.type
_entity_poly.pdbx_seq_one_letter_code
_entity_poly.pdbx_strand_id
1 'polypeptide(L)'
;MQTAKTVASKGHAAEAVKLYEHVEQLDPIGEPLDAELAPLYADLGNHDAAIQRYNRIVQRSPDDSELSNNFAWTLMESGRFDQAIAEATRGLQNDTGNRRLQSTLAMIHYRKGDSAAALRHFSEALGESAAHHNLAVLEIDAGNVDSARAHLQQAMQSAPPDAQTETLLAALDTAASAR
;
A
#
# COMPACT_ATOMS: atom_id res chain seq x y z
N MET A 1 -12.71 -27.31 -6.88
CA MET A 1 -11.86 -26.27 -6.26
C MET A 1 -12.17 -24.88 -6.85
N GLN A 2 -13.44 -24.43 -6.83
CA GLN A 2 -13.86 -23.15 -7.45
C GLN A 2 -14.99 -22.48 -6.65
N THR A 3 -14.90 -22.42 -5.32
CA THR A 3 -15.95 -21.82 -4.49
C THR A 3 -15.48 -20.84 -3.41
N ALA A 4 -14.19 -20.51 -3.34
CA ALA A 4 -13.69 -19.51 -2.37
C ALA A 4 -13.40 -18.12 -2.97
N LYS A 5 -13.52 -17.94 -4.30
CA LYS A 5 -13.01 -16.75 -4.99
C LYS A 5 -14.04 -15.63 -5.21
N THR A 6 -15.24 -15.69 -4.63
CA THR A 6 -16.30 -14.72 -4.97
C THR A 6 -17.08 -14.20 -3.75
N VAL A 7 -16.61 -13.05 -3.23
CA VAL A 7 -17.37 -11.88 -2.73
C VAL A 7 -17.83 -11.82 -1.24
N ALA A 8 -17.39 -10.70 -0.61
CA ALA A 8 -17.91 -9.92 0.53
C ALA A 8 -17.24 -10.03 1.94
N SER A 9 -16.33 -9.09 2.22
CA SER A 9 -16.07 -8.51 3.56
C SER A 9 -15.32 -9.34 4.61
N LYS A 10 -14.75 -8.63 5.60
CA LYS A 10 -13.98 -9.15 6.75
C LYS A 10 -14.61 -10.37 7.44
N GLY A 11 -15.93 -10.52 7.41
CA GLY A 11 -16.63 -11.69 7.94
C GLY A 11 -16.20 -13.00 7.26
N HIS A 12 -16.11 -13.01 5.93
CA HIS A 12 -15.63 -14.18 5.19
C HIS A 12 -14.13 -14.39 5.36
N ALA A 13 -13.34 -13.33 5.56
CA ALA A 13 -11.92 -13.46 5.85
C ALA A 13 -11.69 -14.16 7.20
N ALA A 14 -12.44 -13.80 8.24
CA ALA A 14 -12.34 -14.43 9.55
C ALA A 14 -12.77 -15.91 9.53
N GLU A 15 -13.80 -16.25 8.76
CA GLU A 15 -14.22 -17.64 8.58
C GLU A 15 -13.19 -18.45 7.79
N ALA A 16 -12.65 -17.88 6.71
CA ALA A 16 -11.61 -18.51 5.92
C ALA A 16 -10.35 -18.80 6.73
N VAL A 17 -9.90 -17.86 7.59
CA VAL A 17 -8.77 -18.09 8.50
C VAL A 17 -9.03 -19.30 9.38
N LYS A 18 -10.20 -19.38 10.03
CA LYS A 18 -10.55 -20.54 10.89
C LYS A 18 -10.52 -21.85 10.13
N LEU A 19 -11.03 -21.87 8.89
CA LEU A 19 -11.04 -23.07 8.06
C LEU A 19 -9.61 -23.50 7.70
N TYR A 20 -8.77 -22.58 7.24
CA TYR A 20 -7.40 -22.88 6.86
C TYR A 20 -6.54 -23.30 8.07
N GLU A 21 -6.71 -22.65 9.22
CA GLU A 21 -6.04 -23.08 10.45
C GLU A 21 -6.49 -24.47 10.90
N HIS A 22 -7.78 -24.80 10.74
CA HIS A 22 -8.26 -26.14 11.05
C HIS A 22 -7.64 -27.19 10.10
N VAL A 23 -7.52 -26.88 8.81
CA VAL A 23 -6.83 -27.75 7.85
C VAL A 23 -5.37 -27.96 8.25
N GLU A 24 -4.64 -26.89 8.60
CA GLU A 24 -3.24 -26.97 9.04
C GLU A 24 -3.07 -27.77 10.35
N GLN A 25 -4.06 -27.73 11.25
CA GLN A 25 -4.07 -28.54 12.47
C GLN A 25 -4.31 -30.03 12.19
N LEU A 26 -5.16 -30.35 11.21
CA LEU A 26 -5.46 -31.73 10.82
C LEU A 26 -4.32 -32.38 10.03
N ASP A 27 -3.56 -31.58 9.27
CA ASP A 27 -2.40 -32.04 8.51
C ASP A 27 -1.17 -31.12 8.68
N PRO A 28 -0.42 -31.24 9.79
CA PRO A 28 0.72 -30.37 10.08
C PRO A 28 1.93 -30.57 9.13
N ILE A 29 1.93 -31.61 8.31
CA ILE A 29 3.02 -31.95 7.36
C ILE A 29 2.58 -31.66 5.91
N GLY A 30 1.32 -31.23 5.71
CA GLY A 30 0.73 -30.93 4.41
C GLY A 30 1.28 -29.68 3.73
N GLU A 31 0.60 -29.26 2.66
CA GLU A 31 0.97 -28.07 1.89
C GLU A 31 0.89 -26.80 2.77
N PRO A 32 1.93 -25.95 2.81
CA PRO A 32 1.90 -24.74 3.62
C PRO A 32 0.83 -23.76 3.13
N LEU A 33 -0.12 -23.43 4.00
CA LEU A 33 -1.21 -22.49 3.71
C LEU A 33 -0.83 -21.02 3.96
N ASP A 34 0.46 -20.70 3.92
CA ASP A 34 0.93 -19.35 4.24
C ASP A 34 0.42 -18.32 3.21
N ALA A 35 0.34 -18.71 1.93
CA ALA A 35 -0.12 -17.82 0.84
C ALA A 35 -1.62 -17.49 0.94
N GLU A 36 -2.41 -18.39 1.51
CA GLU A 36 -3.82 -18.22 1.78
C GLU A 36 -4.05 -17.41 3.07
N LEU A 37 -3.28 -17.72 4.13
CA LEU A 37 -3.46 -17.11 5.45
C LEU A 37 -2.89 -15.68 5.55
N ALA A 38 -1.74 -15.40 4.93
CA ALA A 38 -1.08 -14.09 5.04
C ALA A 38 -1.97 -12.90 4.63
N PRO A 39 -2.59 -12.87 3.43
CA PRO A 39 -3.46 -11.76 3.03
C PRO A 39 -4.72 -11.67 3.88
N LEU A 40 -5.30 -12.81 4.30
CA LEU A 40 -6.48 -12.80 5.17
C LEU A 40 -6.17 -12.18 6.54
N TYR A 41 -5.02 -12.50 7.11
CA TYR A 41 -4.56 -11.88 8.35
C TYR A 41 -4.32 -10.37 8.18
N ALA A 42 -3.76 -9.95 7.04
CA ALA A 42 -3.56 -8.54 6.74
C ALA A 42 -4.90 -7.79 6.63
N ASP A 43 -5.89 -8.34 5.91
CA ASP A 43 -7.23 -7.77 5.74
C ASP A 43 -8.02 -7.65 7.06
N LEU A 44 -7.76 -8.57 7.98
CA LEU A 44 -8.33 -8.57 9.33
C LEU A 44 -7.61 -7.60 10.29
N GLY A 45 -6.51 -6.97 9.86
CA GLY A 45 -5.69 -6.10 10.70
C GLY A 45 -4.79 -6.85 11.69
N ASN A 46 -4.70 -8.18 11.59
CA ASN A 46 -3.77 -8.98 12.39
C ASN A 46 -2.40 -9.01 11.71
N HIS A 47 -1.75 -7.84 11.68
CA HIS A 47 -0.53 -7.64 10.91
C HIS A 47 0.63 -8.52 11.39
N ASP A 48 0.77 -8.77 12.69
CA ASP A 48 1.86 -9.63 13.19
C ASP A 48 1.71 -11.09 12.71
N ALA A 49 0.49 -11.64 12.69
CA ALA A 49 0.25 -12.98 12.12
C ALA A 49 0.51 -12.99 10.61
N ALA A 50 0.06 -11.97 9.89
CA ALA A 50 0.33 -11.82 8.46
C ALA A 50 1.83 -11.76 8.17
N ILE A 51 2.59 -10.97 8.93
CA ILE A 51 4.05 -10.84 8.81
C ILE A 51 4.76 -12.17 9.05
N GLN A 52 4.33 -12.96 10.03
CA GLN A 52 4.91 -14.30 10.26
C GLN A 52 4.69 -15.21 9.05
N ARG A 53 3.50 -15.19 8.46
CA ARG A 53 3.17 -15.99 7.27
C ARG A 53 3.97 -15.49 6.05
N TYR A 54 3.99 -14.19 5.78
CA TYR A 54 4.80 -13.60 4.69
C TYR A 54 6.29 -13.92 4.80
N ASN A 55 6.87 -13.89 6.01
CA ASN A 55 8.26 -14.27 6.23
C ASN A 55 8.56 -15.72 5.81
N ARG A 56 7.61 -16.64 5.97
CA ARG A 56 7.78 -18.03 5.50
C ARG A 56 7.67 -18.14 3.98
N ILE A 57 6.79 -17.35 3.36
CA ILE A 57 6.64 -17.33 1.90
C ILE A 57 7.90 -16.78 1.24
N VAL A 58 8.42 -15.64 1.72
CA VAL A 58 9.59 -14.98 1.10
C VAL A 58 10.86 -15.82 1.18
N GLN A 59 10.98 -16.69 2.19
CA GLN A 59 12.08 -17.67 2.28
C GLN A 59 12.03 -18.72 1.18
N ARG A 60 10.84 -19.03 0.64
CA ARG A 60 10.64 -20.04 -0.42
C ARG A 60 10.57 -19.42 -1.81
N SER A 61 10.08 -18.19 -1.90
CA SER A 61 9.86 -17.47 -3.16
C SER A 61 10.38 -16.04 -3.03
N PRO A 62 11.71 -15.84 -3.02
CA PRO A 62 12.27 -14.50 -2.89
C PRO A 62 11.93 -13.64 -4.10
N ASP A 63 11.77 -14.19 -5.30
CA ASP A 63 11.75 -13.36 -6.51
C ASP A 63 10.36 -12.86 -6.94
N ASP A 64 9.35 -12.98 -6.06
CA ASP A 64 7.98 -12.56 -6.34
C ASP A 64 7.74 -11.09 -5.92
N SER A 65 7.65 -10.21 -6.91
CA SER A 65 7.38 -8.77 -6.71
C SER A 65 5.97 -8.48 -6.20
N GLU A 66 4.97 -9.31 -6.52
CA GLU A 66 3.62 -9.14 -6.00
C GLU A 66 3.55 -9.51 -4.52
N LEU A 67 4.19 -10.62 -4.13
CA LEU A 67 4.37 -11.00 -2.73
C LEU A 67 5.09 -9.89 -1.97
N SER A 68 6.19 -9.38 -2.53
CA SER A 68 6.99 -8.32 -1.91
C SER A 68 6.15 -7.06 -1.68
N ASN A 69 5.27 -6.71 -2.63
CA ASN A 69 4.37 -5.56 -2.47
C ASN A 69 3.38 -5.77 -1.33
N ASN A 70 2.71 -6.93 -1.26
CA ASN A 70 1.72 -7.22 -0.23
C ASN A 70 2.37 -7.30 1.16
N PHE A 71 3.58 -7.86 1.25
CA PHE A 71 4.33 -7.92 2.49
C PHE A 71 4.79 -6.54 2.95
N ALA A 72 5.36 -5.73 2.05
CA ALA A 72 5.76 -4.35 2.36
C ALA A 72 4.56 -3.50 2.82
N TRP A 73 3.41 -3.64 2.17
CA TRP A 73 2.18 -2.96 2.59
C TRP A 73 1.74 -3.38 4.01
N THR A 74 1.79 -4.67 4.31
CA THR A 74 1.46 -5.19 5.65
C THR A 74 2.43 -4.69 6.72
N LEU A 75 3.72 -4.63 6.40
CA LEU A 75 4.75 -4.06 7.28
C LEU A 75 4.48 -2.57 7.55
N MET A 76 4.10 -1.81 6.52
CA MET A 76 3.74 -0.40 6.65
C MET A 76 2.54 -0.18 7.58
N GLU A 77 1.47 -0.95 7.39
CA GLU A 77 0.26 -0.86 8.22
C GLU A 77 0.53 -1.26 9.68
N SER A 78 1.52 -2.12 9.92
CA SER A 78 2.02 -2.43 11.27
C SER A 78 2.99 -1.39 11.87
N GLY A 79 3.31 -0.31 11.14
CA GLY A 79 4.26 0.72 11.56
C GLY A 79 5.73 0.32 11.44
N ARG A 80 6.05 -0.83 10.84
CA ARG A 80 7.42 -1.34 10.65
C ARG A 80 8.04 -0.77 9.38
N PHE A 81 8.17 0.56 9.32
CA PHE A 81 8.54 1.27 8.09
C PHE A 81 9.89 0.86 7.50
N ASP A 82 10.93 0.67 8.32
CA ASP A 82 12.26 0.28 7.79
C ASP A 82 12.24 -1.11 7.14
N GLN A 83 11.50 -2.05 7.73
CA GLN A 83 11.31 -3.38 7.16
C GLN A 83 10.47 -3.30 5.87
N ALA A 84 9.43 -2.45 5.85
CA ALA A 84 8.61 -2.23 4.67
C ALA A 84 9.44 -1.66 3.50
N ILE A 85 10.31 -0.67 3.76
CA ILE A 85 11.22 -0.11 2.76
C ILE A 85 12.16 -1.19 2.23
N ALA A 86 12.78 -1.97 3.11
CA ALA A 86 13.70 -3.04 2.71
C ALA A 86 13.00 -4.06 1.80
N GLU A 87 11.78 -4.47 2.16
CA GLU A 87 11.01 -5.46 1.40
C GLU A 87 10.54 -4.93 0.04
N ALA A 88 10.02 -3.71 -0.02
CA ALA A 88 9.62 -3.12 -1.30
C ALA A 88 10.83 -2.84 -2.21
N THR A 89 11.97 -2.42 -1.65
CA THR A 89 13.23 -2.25 -2.39
C THR A 89 13.70 -3.58 -2.96
N ARG A 90 13.60 -4.67 -2.20
CA ARG A 90 13.95 -6.02 -2.65
C ARG A 90 13.05 -6.46 -3.81
N GLY A 91 11.74 -6.22 -3.74
CA GLY A 91 10.82 -6.46 -4.86
C GLY A 91 11.21 -5.68 -6.13
N LEU A 92 11.64 -4.43 -5.99
CA LEU A 92 12.10 -3.60 -7.12
C LEU A 92 13.44 -4.05 -7.71
N GLN A 93 14.31 -4.71 -6.94
CA GLN A 93 15.52 -5.29 -7.51
C GLN A 93 15.19 -6.39 -8.53
N ASN A 94 14.08 -7.10 -8.33
CA ASN A 94 13.63 -8.16 -9.22
C ASN A 94 12.78 -7.64 -10.39
N ASP A 95 12.02 -6.56 -10.17
CA ASP A 95 11.22 -5.87 -11.18
C ASP A 95 11.35 -4.35 -11.05
N THR A 96 12.42 -3.81 -11.64
CA THR A 96 12.77 -2.38 -11.54
C THR A 96 11.71 -1.44 -12.11
N GLY A 97 10.84 -1.93 -13.00
CA GLY A 97 9.76 -1.16 -13.62
C GLY A 97 8.43 -1.24 -12.87
N ASN A 98 8.39 -1.89 -11.70
CA ASN A 98 7.15 -2.14 -10.97
C ASN A 98 6.57 -0.87 -10.35
N ARG A 99 5.69 -0.18 -11.09
CA ARG A 99 5.03 1.05 -10.65
C ARG A 99 4.22 0.88 -9.35
N ARG A 100 3.71 -0.32 -9.08
CA ARG A 100 2.93 -0.62 -7.86
C ARG A 100 3.86 -0.60 -6.64
N LEU A 101 5.00 -1.28 -6.71
CA LEU A 101 6.02 -1.25 -5.66
C LEU A 101 6.60 0.15 -5.46
N GLN A 102 6.84 0.92 -6.53
CA GLN A 102 7.28 2.31 -6.41
C GLN A 102 6.23 3.18 -5.68
N SER A 103 4.95 3.02 -6.01
CA SER A 103 3.85 3.70 -5.28
C SER A 103 3.76 3.26 -3.81
N THR A 104 4.00 1.98 -3.53
CA THR A 104 4.06 1.45 -2.16
C THR A 104 5.23 2.05 -1.38
N LEU A 105 6.43 2.14 -1.96
CA LEU A 105 7.56 2.84 -1.33
C LEU A 105 7.24 4.29 -1.03
N ALA A 106 6.60 4.99 -1.97
CA ALA A 106 6.19 6.37 -1.76
C ALA A 106 5.26 6.50 -0.53
N MET A 107 4.26 5.62 -0.42
CA MET A 107 3.36 5.59 0.73
C MET A 107 4.09 5.30 2.04
N ILE A 108 5.03 4.34 2.03
CA ILE A 108 5.84 3.99 3.20
C ILE A 108 6.65 5.20 3.66
N HIS A 109 7.32 5.89 2.75
CA HIS A 109 8.10 7.09 3.05
C HIS A 109 7.21 8.22 3.58
N TYR A 110 6.05 8.45 2.98
CA TYR A 110 5.09 9.45 3.46
C TYR A 110 4.63 9.15 4.90
N ARG A 111 4.22 7.91 5.17
CA ARG A 111 3.77 7.47 6.52
C ARG A 111 4.89 7.51 7.56
N LYS A 112 6.16 7.37 7.13
CA LYS A 112 7.35 7.55 7.96
C LYS A 112 7.70 9.04 8.20
N GLY A 113 7.08 9.97 7.49
CA GLY A 113 7.31 11.42 7.58
C GLY A 113 8.36 11.96 6.61
N ASP A 114 8.76 11.18 5.60
CA ASP A 114 9.71 11.57 4.57
C ASP A 114 8.98 11.92 3.25
N SER A 115 8.30 13.07 3.25
CA SER A 115 7.53 13.54 2.09
C SER A 115 8.39 13.78 0.85
N ALA A 116 9.69 14.07 1.02
CA ALA A 116 10.61 14.25 -0.10
C ALA A 116 10.89 12.93 -0.83
N ALA A 117 11.19 11.86 -0.09
CA ALA A 117 11.33 10.54 -0.69
C ALA A 117 10.01 10.02 -1.25
N ALA A 118 8.88 10.31 -0.59
CA ALA A 118 7.56 9.98 -1.09
C ALA A 118 7.29 10.61 -2.47
N LEU A 119 7.57 11.91 -2.62
CA LEU A 119 7.44 12.61 -3.90
C LEU A 119 8.28 11.94 -4.98
N ARG A 120 9.57 11.66 -4.70
CA ARG A 120 10.47 11.03 -5.67
C ARG A 120 9.94 9.68 -6.17
N HIS A 121 9.49 8.81 -5.26
CA HIS A 121 8.97 7.50 -5.62
C HIS A 121 7.61 7.57 -6.34
N PHE A 122 6.71 8.49 -5.95
CA PHE A 122 5.49 8.71 -6.70
C PHE A 122 5.76 9.28 -8.10
N SER A 123 6.71 10.21 -8.24
CA SER A 123 7.07 10.81 -9.53
C SER A 123 7.67 9.75 -10.46
N GLU A 124 8.49 8.84 -9.95
CA GLU A 124 8.99 7.70 -10.72
C GLU A 124 7.87 6.74 -11.14
N ALA A 125 6.88 6.50 -10.25
CA ALA A 125 5.77 5.60 -10.54
C ALA A 125 4.73 6.20 -11.50
N LEU A 126 4.41 7.49 -11.39
CA LEU A 126 3.20 8.07 -11.96
C LEU A 126 3.44 9.38 -12.73
N GLY A 127 4.64 9.95 -12.64
CA GLY A 127 4.97 11.27 -13.15
C GLY A 127 4.69 12.39 -12.14
N GLU A 128 5.35 13.54 -12.32
CA GLU A 128 5.33 14.67 -11.37
C GLU A 128 3.92 15.16 -11.03
N SER A 129 3.06 15.30 -12.04
CA SER A 129 1.67 15.77 -11.86
C SER A 129 0.91 14.90 -10.86
N ALA A 130 0.87 13.60 -11.13
CA ALA A 130 0.14 12.62 -10.34
C ALA A 130 0.79 12.41 -8.97
N ALA A 131 2.10 12.56 -8.87
CA ALA A 131 2.82 12.49 -7.60
C ALA A 131 2.42 13.62 -6.66
N HIS A 132 2.42 14.86 -7.16
CA HIS A 132 1.96 16.01 -6.41
C HIS A 132 0.46 15.89 -6.08
N HIS A 133 -0.39 15.42 -7.00
CA HIS A 133 -1.80 15.16 -6.71
C HIS A 133 -1.97 14.16 -5.56
N ASN A 134 -1.29 13.02 -5.60
CA ASN A 134 -1.41 11.99 -4.58
C ASN A 134 -0.92 12.47 -3.21
N LEU A 135 0.19 13.21 -3.15
CA LEU A 135 0.62 13.82 -1.90
C LEU A 135 -0.40 14.83 -1.37
N ALA A 136 -1.01 15.63 -2.25
CA ALA A 136 -2.06 16.54 -1.81
C ALA A 136 -3.25 15.82 -1.17
N VAL A 137 -3.69 14.70 -1.75
CA VAL A 137 -4.76 13.87 -1.17
C VAL A 137 -4.36 13.36 0.22
N LEU A 138 -3.14 12.83 0.35
CA LEU A 138 -2.64 12.34 1.63
C LEU A 138 -2.50 13.43 2.69
N GLU A 139 -2.12 14.64 2.29
CA GLU A 139 -2.00 15.81 3.17
C GLU A 139 -3.38 16.35 3.59
N ILE A 140 -4.39 16.28 2.72
CA ILE A 140 -5.78 16.58 3.07
C ILE A 140 -6.28 15.61 4.14
N ASP A 141 -6.05 14.31 3.95
CA ASP A 141 -6.42 13.27 4.92
C ASP A 141 -5.71 13.46 6.27
N ALA A 142 -4.49 13.99 6.25
CA ALA A 142 -3.72 14.35 7.45
C ALA A 142 -4.15 15.70 8.07
N GLY A 143 -5.02 16.47 7.41
CA GLY A 143 -5.45 17.80 7.85
C GLY A 143 -4.48 18.94 7.52
N ASN A 144 -3.41 18.67 6.78
CA ASN A 144 -2.36 19.60 6.40
C ASN A 144 -2.75 20.37 5.12
N VAL A 145 -3.84 21.13 5.20
CA VAL A 145 -4.48 21.79 4.04
C VAL A 145 -3.54 22.71 3.27
N ASP A 146 -2.63 23.42 3.95
CA ASP A 146 -1.67 24.32 3.30
C ASP A 146 -0.62 23.55 2.48
N SER A 147 -0.12 22.42 3.00
CA SER A 147 0.79 21.52 2.28
C SER A 147 0.07 20.95 1.05
N ALA A 148 -1.15 20.46 1.23
CA ALA A 148 -1.96 19.93 0.14
C ALA A 148 -2.17 20.95 -0.99
N ARG A 149 -2.52 22.18 -0.64
CA ARG A 149 -2.68 23.28 -1.59
C ARG A 149 -1.40 23.53 -2.39
N ALA A 150 -0.24 23.57 -1.73
CA ALA A 150 1.04 23.75 -2.41
C ALA A 150 1.31 22.61 -3.40
N HIS A 151 1.04 21.37 -3.01
CA HIS A 151 1.16 20.22 -3.91
C HIS A 151 0.21 20.31 -5.11
N LEU A 152 -1.07 20.68 -4.92
CA LEU A 152 -2.01 20.85 -6.05
C LEU A 152 -1.56 21.95 -7.00
N GLN A 153 -1.02 23.05 -6.49
CA GLN A 153 -0.46 24.12 -7.32
C GLN A 153 0.73 23.62 -8.16
N GLN A 154 1.60 22.78 -7.60
CA GLN A 154 2.69 22.15 -8.35
C GLN A 154 2.15 21.18 -9.41
N ALA A 155 1.15 20.35 -9.06
CA ALA A 155 0.51 19.45 -10.03
C ALA A 155 -0.07 20.23 -11.22
N MET A 156 -0.68 21.40 -11.00
CA MET A 156 -1.22 22.24 -12.07
C MET A 156 -0.18 22.87 -13.01
N GLN A 157 1.09 22.96 -12.59
CA GLN A 157 2.16 23.49 -13.45
C GLN A 157 2.59 22.50 -14.54
N SER A 158 2.24 21.22 -14.37
CA SER A 158 2.49 20.18 -15.38
C SER A 158 1.34 20.14 -16.40
N ALA A 159 1.69 20.08 -17.69
CA ALA A 159 0.73 20.15 -18.78
C ALA A 159 0.39 18.75 -19.36
N PRO A 160 -0.90 18.44 -19.63
CA PRO A 160 -2.10 19.14 -19.16
C PRO A 160 -2.43 18.80 -17.69
N PRO A 161 -3.00 19.73 -16.92
CA PRO A 161 -3.44 19.46 -15.55
C PRO A 161 -4.60 18.47 -15.53
N ASP A 162 -4.58 17.54 -14.57
CA ASP A 162 -5.67 16.62 -14.31
C ASP A 162 -6.90 17.38 -13.78
N ALA A 163 -8.08 17.17 -14.39
CA ALA A 163 -9.33 17.80 -13.98
C ALA A 163 -9.69 17.52 -12.50
N GLN A 164 -9.21 16.39 -11.96
CA GLN A 164 -9.36 16.08 -10.53
C GLN A 164 -8.55 17.04 -9.65
N THR A 165 -7.32 17.38 -10.05
CA THR A 165 -6.46 18.36 -9.37
C THR A 165 -7.10 19.74 -9.34
N GLU A 166 -7.67 20.20 -10.46
CA GLU A 166 -8.35 21.50 -10.53
C GLU A 166 -9.56 21.55 -9.60
N THR A 167 -10.38 20.50 -9.62
CA THR A 167 -11.58 20.39 -8.76
C THR A 167 -11.20 20.42 -7.29
N LEU A 168 -10.15 19.68 -6.91
CA LEU A 168 -9.69 19.59 -5.52
C LEU A 168 -9.12 20.92 -5.02
N LEU A 169 -8.36 21.64 -5.85
CA LEU A 169 -7.82 22.95 -5.48
C LEU A 169 -8.95 23.98 -5.30
N ALA A 170 -9.91 24.02 -6.23
CA ALA A 170 -11.07 24.90 -6.13
C ALA A 170 -11.92 24.63 -4.87
N ALA A 171 -12.05 23.35 -4.48
CA ALA A 171 -12.75 22.97 -3.24
C ALA A 171 -12.01 23.51 -1.99
N LEU A 172 -10.67 23.41 -1.95
CA LEU A 172 -9.88 23.98 -0.85
C LEU A 172 -10.00 25.50 -0.77
N ASP A 173 -10.02 26.20 -1.91
CA ASP A 173 -10.16 27.67 -1.99
C ASP A 173 -11.52 28.15 -1.48
N THR A 174 -12.57 27.43 -1.87
CA THR A 174 -13.94 27.73 -1.45
C THR A 174 -14.10 27.53 0.06
N ALA A 175 -13.55 26.43 0.61
CA ALA A 175 -13.61 26.14 2.04
C ALA A 175 -12.85 27.17 2.88
N ALA A 176 -11.73 27.71 2.37
CA ALA A 176 -10.97 28.76 3.04
C ALA A 176 -11.72 30.11 3.04
N SER A 177 -12.43 30.42 1.96
CA SER A 177 -13.17 31.69 1.81
C SER A 177 -14.48 31.74 2.61
N ALA A 178 -14.95 30.60 3.12
CA ALA A 178 -16.18 30.48 3.90
C ALA A 178 -15.97 30.58 5.43
N ARG A 179 -14.72 30.78 5.89
CA ARG A 179 -14.34 30.95 7.30
C ARG A 179 -14.08 32.43 7.60
#